data_AF-A0AAU5WS60-F1
#
_entry.id   AF-A0AAU5WS60-F1
#
_cell.length_a   1.000
_cell.length_b   1.000
_cell.length_c   1.000
_cell.angle_alpha   90.00
_cell.angle_beta   90.00
_cell.angle_gamma   90.00
#
_symmetry.space_group_name_H-M   'P 1'
#
loop_
_entity.id
_entity.type
_entity.pdbx_description
1 polymer ?
#
loop_
_entity_poly.entity_id
_entity_poly.type
_entity_poly.pdbx_seq_one_letter_code
_entity_poly.pdbx_strand_id
1 'polypeptide(L)' 'MFNRPPLEERIAQRQRERGPLKRGTTFEHGPAKALFFFGFGVVVVTHLIALSMYFFDSGP' A
#
# COMPACT_ATOMS: atom_id res chain seq x y z
N MET A 1 0.07 24.18 32.16
CA MET A 1 0.48 22.79 31.82
C MET A 1 -0.09 21.72 32.75
N PHE A 2 -0.40 22.04 34.02
CA PHE A 2 -0.87 21.08 35.03
C PHE A 2 -2.39 20.85 35.11
N ASN A 3 -3.21 21.55 34.32
CA ASN A 3 -4.67 21.38 34.31
C ASN A 3 -5.17 20.65 33.06
N ARG A 4 -4.29 19.87 32.42
CA ARG A 4 -4.63 19.02 31.28
C ARG A 4 -4.64 17.58 31.77
N PRO A 5 -5.65 16.78 31.39
CA PRO A 5 -5.65 15.37 31.73
C PRO A 5 -4.36 14.69 31.22
N PRO A 6 -3.85 13.67 31.95
CA PRO A 6 -2.64 12.95 31.60
C PRO A 6 -2.67 12.42 30.17
N LEU A 7 -1.48 12.20 29.60
CA LEU A 7 -1.33 11.80 28.20
C LEU A 7 -2.14 10.54 27.88
N GLU A 8 -2.19 9.59 28.82
CA GLU A 8 -2.92 8.34 28.71
C GLU A 8 -4.42 8.55 28.59
N GLU A 9 -5.02 9.39 29.46
CA GLU A 9 -6.44 9.73 29.38
C GLU A 9 -6.78 10.41 28.04
N ARG A 10 -5.88 11.26 27.54
CA ARG A 10 -6.04 11.91 26.23
C ARG A 10 -5.89 10.95 25.06
N ILE A 11 -5.08 9.90 25.19
CA ILE A 11 -4.97 8.85 24.17
C ILE A 11 -6.23 7.98 24.21
N ALA A 12 -6.69 7.58 25.40
CA ALA A 12 -7.90 6.80 25.59
C ALA A 12 -9.14 7.55 25.03
N GLN A 13 -9.24 8.86 25.27
CA GLN A 13 -10.29 9.69 24.71
C GLN A 13 -10.26 9.70 23.17
N ARG A 14 -9.08 9.89 22.56
CA ARG A 14 -8.91 9.84 21.10
C ARG A 14 -9.21 8.48 20.50
N GLN A 15 -8.91 7.39 21.21
CA GLN A 15 -9.23 6.02 20.75
C GLN A 15 -10.74 5.73 20.89
N ARG A 16 -11.41 6.27 21.92
CA ARG A 16 -12.87 6.19 22.08
C ARG A 16 -13.61 6.99 21.00
N GLU A 17 -13.07 8.15 20.62
CA GLU A 17 -13.62 9.00 19.56
C GLU A 17 -13.32 8.43 18.16
N ARG A 18 -12.28 7.62 18.01
CA ARG A 18 -12.03 6.89 16.78
C ARG A 18 -13.11 5.84 16.59
N GLY A 19 -13.93 6.04 15.57
CA GLY A 19 -14.87 5.01 15.11
C GLY A 19 -14.16 3.72 14.68
N PRO A 20 -14.90 2.62 14.52
CA PRO A 20 -14.33 1.36 14.07
C PRO A 20 -13.56 1.54 12.76
N LEU A 21 -12.42 0.85 12.65
CA LEU A 21 -11.64 0.81 11.41
C LEU A 21 -12.57 0.35 10.29
N LYS A 22 -12.96 1.29 9.42
CA LYS A 22 -13.77 0.96 8.26
C LYS A 22 -12.89 0.11 7.36
N ARG A 23 -13.40 -1.05 6.94
CA ARG A 23 -12.67 -1.93 6.03
C ARG A 23 -12.51 -1.22 4.70
N GLY A 24 -11.36 -0.58 4.49
CA GLY A 24 -11.01 0.01 3.21
C GLY A 24 -10.87 -1.10 2.18
N THR A 25 -11.69 -1.07 1.12
CA THR A 25 -11.56 -1.96 -0.04
C THR A 25 -10.47 -1.47 -1.01
N THR A 26 -9.91 -0.30 -0.76
CA THR A 26 -8.92 0.38 -1.58
C THR A 26 -7.75 0.86 -0.73
N PHE A 27 -6.57 0.97 -1.33
CA PHE A 27 -5.42 1.61 -0.71
C PHE A 27 -5.78 3.07 -0.34
N GLU A 28 -5.79 3.40 0.95
CA GLU A 28 -6.05 4.76 1.44
C GLU A 28 -4.95 5.76 1.03
N HIS A 29 -3.77 5.25 0.65
CA HIS A 29 -2.63 6.05 0.21
C HIS A 29 -2.41 5.94 -1.30
N GLY A 30 -2.59 7.06 -2.00
CA GLY A 30 -2.30 7.20 -3.44
C GLY A 30 -0.89 6.75 -3.84
N PRO A 31 0.18 7.11 -3.10
CA PRO A 31 1.53 6.64 -3.41
C PRO A 31 1.69 5.12 -3.32
N ALA A 32 1.06 4.49 -2.31
CA ALA A 32 1.10 3.04 -2.16
C ALA A 32 0.42 2.33 -3.34
N LYS A 33 -0.72 2.85 -3.79
CA LYS A 33 -1.41 2.36 -4.99
C LYS A 33 -0.53 2.45 -6.25
N ALA A 34 0.11 3.60 -6.45
CA ALA A 34 0.97 3.81 -7.63
C ALA A 34 2.16 2.85 -7.66
N LEU A 35 2.86 2.68 -6.53
CA LEU A 35 3.98 1.74 -6.41
C LEU A 35 3.55 0.29 -6.66
N PHE A 36 2.38 -0.11 -6.15
CA PHE A 36 1.85 -1.45 -6.37
C PHE A 36 1.62 -1.74 -7.86
N PHE A 37 0.89 -0.87 -8.56
CA PHE A 37 0.61 -1.09 -10.00
C PHE A 37 1.86 -0.95 -10.86
N PHE A 38 2.78 -0.04 -10.51
CA PHE A 38 4.04 0.09 -11.22
C PHE A 38 4.89 -1.18 -11.08
N GLY A 39 5.12 -1.65 -9.85
CA GLY A 39 5.90 -2.86 -9.60
C GLY A 39 5.26 -4.09 -10.25
N PHE A 40 3.93 -4.23 -10.15
CA PHE A 40 3.20 -5.29 -10.84
C PHE A 40 3.38 -5.22 -12.35
N GLY A 41 3.26 -4.03 -12.95
CA GLY A 41 3.47 -3.81 -14.37
C GLY A 41 4.89 -4.18 -14.83
N VAL A 42 5.92 -3.79 -14.07
CA VAL A 42 7.31 -4.17 -14.35
C VAL A 42 7.48 -5.69 -14.39
N VAL A 43 6.95 -6.39 -13.38
CA VAL A 43 7.03 -7.87 -13.33
C VAL A 43 6.32 -8.50 -14.53
N VAL A 44 5.10 -8.07 -14.84
CA VAL A 44 4.36 -8.62 -15.98
C VAL A 44 5.11 -8.38 -17.29
N VAL A 45 5.57 -7.15 -17.52
CA VAL A 45 6.28 -6.78 -18.76
C VAL A 45 7.58 -7.58 -18.90
N THR A 46 8.40 -7.69 -17.85
CA THR A 46 9.66 -8.45 -17.94
C THR A 46 9.43 -9.93 -18.22
N HIS A 47 8.38 -10.53 -17.64
CA HIS A 47 8.03 -11.92 -17.91
C HIS A 47 7.51 -12.12 -19.33
N LEU A 48 6.70 -11.18 -19.85
CA LEU A 48 6.25 -11.24 -21.24
C LEU A 48 7.42 -11.10 -22.22
N ILE A 49 8.38 -10.21 -21.94
CA ILE A 49 9.59 -10.09 -22.74
C ILE A 49 10.40 -11.40 -22.68
N ALA A 50 10.67 -11.93 -21.49
CA ALA A 50 11.42 -13.17 -21.33
C ALA A 50 10.74 -14.36 -22.03
N LEU A 51 9.41 -14.46 -21.91
CA LEU A 51 8.61 -15.47 -22.59
C LEU A 51 8.68 -15.29 -24.12
N SER A 52 8.56 -14.05 -24.60
CA SER A 52 8.67 -13.73 -26.01
C SER A 52 10.06 -14.10 -26.56
N MET A 53 11.13 -13.81 -25.82
CA MET A 53 12.48 -14.21 -26.22
C MET A 53 12.59 -15.74 -26.26
N TYR A 54 12.06 -16.46 -25.27
CA TYR A 54 12.10 -17.92 -25.28
C TYR A 54 11.44 -18.57 -26.52
N PHE A 55 10.36 -17.97 -27.04
CA PHE A 55 9.62 -18.53 -28.19
C PHE A 55 10.04 -17.97 -29.55
N PHE A 56 10.45 -16.70 -29.62
CA PHE A 56 10.66 -15.99 -30.88
C PHE A 56 12.12 -15.60 -31.14
N ASP A 57 12.98 -15.61 -30.12
CA ASP A 57 14.41 -15.42 -30.32
C ASP A 57 15.04 -16.78 -30.64
N SER A 58 15.44 -16.96 -31.90
CA SER A 58 16.10 -18.20 -32.36
C SER A 58 17.57 -18.29 -31.96
N GLY A 59 18.09 -17.27 -31.25
CA GLY A 59 19.53 -17.07 -31.06
C GLY A 59 20.24 -16.69 -32.36
N PRO A 60 21.54 -16.33 -32.30
CA PRO A 60 22.36 -16.24 -33.51
C PRO A 60 22.54 -17.60 -34.19
#